data_AF-A0A143XRS0-F1
#
_entry.id   AF-A0A143XRS0-F1
#
_cell.length_a   1.000
_cell.length_b   1.000
_cell.length_c   1.000
_cell.angle_alpha   90.00
_cell.angle_beta   90.00
_cell.angle_gamma   90.00
#
_symmetry.space_group_name_H-M   'P 1'
#
loop_
_entity.id
_entity.type
_entity.pdbx_description
1 polymer ?
#
loop_
_entity_poly.entity_id
_entity_poly.type
_entity_poly.pdbx_seq_one_letter_code
_entity_poly.pdbx_strand_id
1 'polypeptide(L)' 'MAWVNGIEETVAGITLKELLEKKGYSESFIAVECNGEIMPKTLYNSYEIQKDDKIEIVQFVGGG' A
#
# COMPACT_ATOMS: atom_id res chain seq x y z
N MET A 1 -9.54 -10.37 2.56
CA MET A 1 -9.68 -9.48 1.41
C MET A 1 -9.48 -8.05 1.89
N ALA A 2 -8.83 -7.23 1.08
CA ALA A 2 -8.72 -5.77 1.24
C ALA A 2 -8.82 -5.14 -0.16
N TRP A 3 -9.01 -3.83 -0.24
CA TRP A 3 -9.09 -3.08 -1.49
C TRP A 3 -7.74 -2.41 -1.77
N VAL A 4 -7.17 -2.65 -2.94
CA VAL A 4 -5.90 -2.04 -3.38
C VAL A 4 -6.14 -1.33 -4.70
N ASN A 5 -5.97 -0.01 -4.75
CA ASN A 5 -6.27 0.84 -5.92
C ASN A 5 -7.66 0.55 -6.51
N GLY A 6 -8.67 0.42 -5.64
CA GLY A 6 -10.04 0.08 -6.02
C GLY A 6 -10.33 -1.38 -6.40
N ILE A 7 -9.34 -2.29 -6.34
CA ILE A 7 -9.52 -3.72 -6.67
C ILE A 7 -9.49 -4.57 -5.40
N GLU A 8 -10.45 -5.49 -5.25
CA GLU A 8 -10.47 -6.42 -4.11
C GLU A 8 -9.41 -7.52 -4.27
N GLU A 9 -8.54 -7.68 -3.26
CA GLU A 9 -7.40 -8.60 -3.29
C GLU A 9 -7.22 -9.40 -1.99
N THR A 10 -6.67 -10.61 -2.11
CA THR A 10 -6.35 -11.50 -0.98
C THR A 10 -5.01 -11.12 -0.33
N VAL A 11 -4.97 -9.94 0.27
CA VAL A 11 -3.73 -9.35 0.85
C VAL A 11 -3.86 -9.03 2.34
N ALA A 12 -4.99 -9.35 2.97
CA ALA A 12 -5.10 -9.24 4.44
C ALA A 12 -4.15 -10.24 5.12
N GLY A 13 -3.50 -9.83 6.20
CA GLY A 13 -2.54 -10.63 6.98
C GLY A 13 -1.08 -10.55 6.51
N ILE A 14 -0.77 -9.75 5.49
CA ILE A 14 0.61 -9.37 5.14
C ILE A 14 0.85 -7.90 5.43
N THR A 15 2.10 -7.50 5.55
CA THR A 15 2.48 -6.11 5.76
C THR A 15 2.31 -5.26 4.48
N LEU A 16 2.20 -3.93 4.64
CA LEU A 16 2.22 -3.02 3.50
C LEU A 16 3.48 -3.21 2.65
N LYS A 17 4.63 -3.44 3.26
CA LYS A 17 5.87 -3.69 2.53
C LYS A 17 5.78 -4.94 1.66
N GLU A 18 5.30 -6.05 2.20
CA GLU A 18 5.14 -7.28 1.42
C GLU A 18 4.16 -7.10 0.26
N LEU A 19 3.09 -6.32 0.44
CA LEU A 19 2.19 -5.93 -0.66
C LEU A 19 2.96 -5.17 -1.74
N LEU A 20 3.72 -4.14 -1.36
CA LEU A 20 4.49 -3.30 -2.30
C LEU A 20 5.54 -4.11 -3.08
N GLU A 21 6.28 -4.98 -2.39
CA GLU A 21 7.25 -5.88 -3.00
C GLU A 21 6.60 -6.86 -3.98
N LYS A 22 5.47 -7.48 -3.60
CA LYS A 22 4.70 -8.39 -4.48
C LYS A 22 4.19 -7.69 -5.74
N LYS A 23 3.87 -6.40 -5.65
CA LYS A 23 3.41 -5.57 -6.76
C LYS A 23 4.54 -4.96 -7.59
N GLY A 24 5.80 -5.12 -7.16
CA GLY A 24 6.97 -4.58 -7.83
C GLY A 24 7.15 -3.06 -7.68
N TYR A 25 6.54 -2.46 -6.66
CA TYR A 25 6.71 -1.03 -6.40
C TYR A 25 8.07 -0.73 -5.75
N SER A 26 8.69 0.36 -6.17
CA SER A 26 9.84 0.94 -5.48
C SER A 26 9.36 1.94 -4.44
N GLU A 27 9.68 1.69 -3.16
CA GLU A 27 9.33 2.57 -2.04
C GLU A 27 9.81 4.02 -2.23
N SER A 28 10.85 4.26 -3.05
CA SER A 28 11.43 5.58 -3.28
C SER A 28 10.47 6.56 -3.94
N PHE A 29 9.55 6.07 -4.78
CA PHE A 29 8.69 6.91 -5.63
C PHE A 29 7.19 6.68 -5.41
N ILE A 30 6.81 6.21 -4.23
CA ILE A 30 5.40 5.99 -3.89
C ILE A 30 5.00 6.69 -2.60
N ALA A 31 3.71 6.96 -2.50
CA ALA A 31 3.00 7.18 -1.24
C ALA A 31 1.88 6.15 -1.13
N VAL A 32 1.64 5.68 0.10
CA VAL A 32 0.55 4.76 0.41
C VAL A 32 -0.43 5.50 1.31
N GLU A 33 -1.69 5.54 0.91
CA GLU A 33 -2.82 5.89 1.76
C GLU A 33 -3.49 4.60 2.24
N CYS A 34 -3.87 4.54 3.52
CA CYS A 34 -4.69 3.48 4.07
C CYS A 34 -5.88 4.11 4.81
N ASN A 35 -7.09 3.78 4.39
CA ASN A 35 -8.34 4.23 5.02
C ASN A 35 -8.46 5.75 5.18
N GLY A 36 -7.97 6.53 4.22
CA GLY A 36 -7.96 8.00 4.26
C GLY A 36 -6.74 8.62 4.92
N GLU A 37 -5.81 7.82 5.45
CA GLU A 37 -4.60 8.30 6.12
C GLU A 37 -3.34 7.97 5.32
N ILE A 38 -2.48 8.96 5.08
CA ILE A 38 -1.18 8.74 4.44
C ILE A 38 -0.27 8.01 5.42
N MET A 39 0.15 6.81 5.03
CA MET A 39 0.99 5.94 5.85
C MET A 39 2.45 6.40 5.82
N PRO A 40 3.07 6.69 6.97
CA PRO A 40 4.51 6.91 7.05
C PRO A 40 5.28 5.65 6.60
N LYS A 41 6.34 5.82 5.79
CA LYS A 41 7.16 4.69 5.30
C LYS A 41 7.74 3.82 6.41
N THR A 42 8.01 4.42 7.58
CA THR A 42 8.47 3.69 8.77
C THR A 42 7.47 2.63 9.26
N LEU A 43 6.18 2.78 8.94
CA LEU A 43 5.14 1.82 9.29
C LEU A 43 4.98 0.70 8.25
N TYR A 44 5.59 0.79 7.06
CA TYR A 44 5.33 -0.18 5.99
C TYR A 44 5.72 -1.62 6.40
N ASN A 45 6.78 -1.77 7.19
CA ASN A 45 7.24 -3.08 7.69
C ASN A 45 6.38 -3.63 8.84
N SER A 46 5.61 -2.80 9.53
CA SER A 46 4.92 -3.19 10.78
C SER A 46 3.40 -3.14 10.70
N TYR A 47 2.86 -2.37 9.76
CA TYR A 47 1.43 -2.34 9.52
C TYR A 47 1.01 -3.58 8.76
N GLU A 48 0.34 -4.50 9.44
CA GLU A 48 -0.32 -5.64 8.84
C GLU A 48 -1.67 -5.21 8.25
N ILE A 49 -1.89 -5.52 6.98
CA ILE A 49 -3.13 -5.19 6.27
C ILE A 49 -4.29 -5.97 6.88
N GLN A 50 -5.33 -5.25 7.29
CA GLN A 50 -6.53 -5.81 7.87
C GLN A 50 -7.58 -6.12 6.81
N LYS A 51 -8.57 -6.92 7.19
CA LYS A 51 -9.72 -7.18 6.33
C LYS A 51 -10.47 -5.86 6.07
N ASP A 52 -10.90 -5.68 4.81
CA ASP A 52 -11.69 -4.54 4.33
C ASP A 52 -10.94 -3.20 4.31
N ASP A 53 -9.63 -3.18 4.60
CA ASP A 53 -8.79 -1.99 4.42
C ASP A 53 -8.86 -1.48 2.99
N LYS A 54 -8.84 -0.16 2.84
CA LYS A 54 -8.74 0.52 1.53
C LYS A 54 -7.36 1.13 1.40
N ILE A 55 -6.59 0.63 0.45
CA ILE A 55 -5.21 0.99 0.24
C ILE A 55 -5.09 1.63 -1.13
N GLU A 56 -4.63 2.88 -1.18
CA GLU A 56 -4.31 3.58 -2.42
C GLU A 56 -2.80 3.80 -2.51
N ILE A 57 -2.18 3.25 -3.54
CA ILE A 57 -0.76 3.32 -3.84
C ILE A 57 -0.61 4.25 -5.04
N VAL A 58 -0.08 5.43 -4.79
CA VAL A 58 0.22 6.42 -5.83
C VAL A 58 1.70 6.45 -6.12
N GLN A 59 2.06 6.35 -7.40
CA GLN A 59 3.45 6.47 -7.86
C GLN A 59 3.67 7.86 -8.44
N PHE A 60 4.72 8.53 -7.98
CA PHE A 60 5.17 9.78 -8.57
C PHE A 60 5.73 9.49 -9.96
N VAL A 61 5.00 9.88 -11.00
CA VAL A 61 5.55 9.98 -12.36
C VAL A 61 6.30 11.31 -12.41
N GLY A 62 7.61 11.27 -12.59
CA GLY A 62 8.45 12.48 -12.63
C GLY A 62 7.88 13.49 -13.61
N GLY A 63 7.53 14.69 -13.12
CA GLY A 63 6.96 15.74 -13.92
C GLY A 63 8.01 16.38 -14.82
N GLY A 64 7.74 16.41 -16.13
CA GLY A 64 8.33 17.31 -17.11
C GLY A 64 7.22 18.12 -17.74
#